data_AF-A0A1Q7YRH5-F1
#
_entry.id   AF-A0A1Q7YRH5-F1
#
_cell.length_a   1.000
_cell.length_b   1.000
_cell.length_c   1.000
_cell.angle_alpha   90.00
_cell.angle_beta   90.00
_cell.angle_gamma   90.00
#
_symmetry.space_group_name_H-M   'P 1'
#
loop_
_entity.id
_entity.type
_entity.pdbx_description
1 polymer ?
#
loop_
_entity_poly.entity_id
_entity_poly.type
_entity_poly.pdbx_seq_one_letter_code
_entity_poly.pdbx_strand_id
1 'polypeptide(L)'
;MVVSRDWQEVSVLECVLGSLHIGVDVESEPERARAKLAKSKIDALIVDCDLEGTARFLRGLKNGLMQNSVPLIILSGSSCRSNLEAKGATFVFEKPISVEQAVHTLSAARNMILDGRLRYHRQALDVPVSLTYGSRRRLKAHLMNLSQGGMGIRVQQLLPITCAVRVSFALPGTRGCMKVQGVVAWRDKQGNAGIRFVEINHRSKRELQLWLERQYFTH
;
A
#
# COMPACT_ATOMS: atom_id res chain seq x y z
N MET A 1 -10.07 8.74 2.26
CA MET A 1 -11.17 9.45 2.94
C MET A 1 -10.79 10.91 3.04
N VAL A 2 -11.72 11.80 2.71
CA VAL A 2 -11.58 13.27 2.79
C VAL A 2 -12.52 13.77 3.88
N VAL A 3 -11.98 14.53 4.83
CA VAL A 3 -12.76 15.16 5.89
C VAL A 3 -12.75 16.67 5.64
N SER A 4 -13.79 17.16 4.98
CA SER A 4 -13.96 18.57 4.63
C SER A 4 -15.45 18.92 4.50
N ARG A 5 -15.80 20.19 4.73
CA ARG A 5 -17.12 20.78 4.41
C ARG A 5 -17.08 21.63 3.14
N ASP A 6 -15.89 21.91 2.62
CA ASP A 6 -15.71 22.73 1.43
C ASP A 6 -15.88 21.88 0.17
N TRP A 7 -17.06 22.00 -0.46
CA TRP A 7 -17.39 21.26 -1.67
C TRP A 7 -16.51 21.63 -2.87
N GLN A 8 -15.98 22.86 -2.93
CA GLN A 8 -15.13 23.28 -4.05
C GLN A 8 -13.80 22.52 -4.01
N GLU A 9 -13.18 22.47 -2.84
CA GLU A 9 -11.94 21.72 -2.61
C GLU A 9 -12.13 20.21 -2.77
N VAL A 10 -13.23 19.68 -2.22
CA VAL A 10 -13.57 18.26 -2.34
C VAL A 10 -13.73 17.88 -3.81
N SER A 11 -14.41 18.68 -4.62
CA SER A 11 -14.63 18.37 -6.04
C SER A 11 -13.32 18.30 -6.83
N VAL A 12 -12.36 19.20 -6.56
CA VAL A 12 -11.03 19.15 -7.18
C VAL A 12 -10.29 17.86 -6.78
N LEU A 13 -10.31 17.51 -5.48
CA LEU A 13 -9.66 16.30 -4.98
C LEU A 13 -10.32 15.03 -5.55
N GLU A 14 -11.65 14.97 -5.62
CA GLU A 14 -12.40 13.86 -6.21
C GLU A 14 -12.07 13.68 -7.69
N CYS A 15 -11.98 14.77 -8.46
CA CYS A 15 -11.61 14.73 -9.87
C CYS A 15 -10.20 14.15 -10.05
N VAL A 16 -9.21 14.69 -9.31
CA VAL A 16 -7.82 14.24 -9.44
C VAL A 16 -7.65 12.80 -8.93
N LEU A 17 -8.23 12.44 -7.79
CA LEU A 17 -8.16 11.07 -7.26
C LEU A 17 -8.90 10.07 -8.16
N GLY A 18 -10.02 10.48 -8.76
CA GLY A 18 -10.73 9.71 -9.78
C GLY A 18 -9.84 9.40 -10.99
N SER A 19 -9.09 10.38 -11.49
CA SER A 19 -8.13 10.17 -12.60
C SER A 19 -7.01 9.18 -12.22
N LEU A 20 -6.67 9.11 -10.92
CA LEU A 20 -5.69 8.17 -10.36
C LEU A 20 -6.28 6.80 -10.00
N HIS A 21 -7.56 6.55 -10.31
CA HIS A 21 -8.29 5.32 -9.96
C HIS A 21 -8.35 5.07 -8.43
N ILE A 22 -8.41 6.14 -7.65
CA ILE A 22 -8.51 6.11 -6.19
C ILE A 22 -9.94 6.52 -5.80
N GLY A 23 -10.67 5.59 -5.22
CA GLY A 23 -12.00 5.86 -4.67
C GLY A 23 -11.93 6.87 -3.50
N VAL A 24 -12.86 7.83 -3.52
CA VAL A 24 -12.96 8.89 -2.52
C VAL A 24 -14.20 8.69 -1.68
N ASP A 25 -14.07 8.96 -0.39
CA ASP A 25 -15.13 8.86 0.60
C ASP A 25 -15.07 10.15 1.42
N VAL A 26 -16.14 10.93 1.37
CA VAL A 26 -16.19 12.29 1.91
C VAL A 26 -17.04 12.31 3.17
N GLU A 27 -16.50 12.86 4.25
CA GLU A 27 -17.21 13.06 5.51
C GLU A 27 -17.12 14.52 5.93
N SER A 28 -18.26 15.14 6.25
CA SER A 28 -18.34 16.56 6.62
C SER A 28 -18.07 16.83 8.11
N GLU A 29 -17.90 15.78 8.91
CA GLU A 29 -17.74 15.86 10.36
C GLU A 29 -16.61 14.95 10.87
N PRO A 30 -15.63 15.48 11.64
CA PRO A 30 -14.52 14.69 12.16
C PRO A 30 -14.93 13.51 13.06
N GLU A 31 -16.01 13.64 13.83
CA GLU A 31 -16.49 12.55 14.71
C GLU A 31 -17.09 11.38 13.92
N ARG A 32 -17.82 11.66 12.84
CA ARG A 32 -18.32 10.63 11.92
C ARG A 32 -17.19 9.95 11.19
N ALA A 33 -16.22 10.72 10.70
CA ALA A 33 -14.99 10.20 10.12
C ALA A 33 -14.26 9.26 11.09
N ARG A 34 -14.16 9.62 12.38
CA ARG A 34 -13.57 8.76 13.42
C ARG A 34 -14.33 7.45 13.61
N ALA A 35 -15.66 7.49 13.68
CA ALA A 35 -16.48 6.29 13.80
C ALA A 35 -16.32 5.35 12.59
N LYS A 36 -16.12 5.92 11.39
CA LYS A 36 -15.86 5.15 10.16
C LYS A 36 -14.46 4.54 10.15
N LEU A 37 -13.43 5.31 10.54
CA LEU A 37 -12.06 4.82 10.69
C LEU A 37 -11.93 3.66 11.69
N ALA A 38 -12.78 3.61 12.71
CA ALA A 38 -12.82 2.49 13.64
C ALA A 38 -13.41 1.20 13.02
N LYS A 39 -14.23 1.31 11.96
CA LYS A 39 -14.92 0.19 11.31
C LYS A 39 -14.27 -0.25 10.00
N SER A 40 -13.62 0.66 9.29
CA SER A 40 -13.04 0.43 7.97
C SER A 40 -11.59 0.87 7.90
N LYS A 41 -10.77 0.12 7.15
CA LYS A 41 -9.41 0.53 6.81
C LYS A 41 -9.45 1.54 5.66
N ILE A 42 -8.58 2.53 5.73
CA ILE A 42 -8.36 3.51 4.66
C ILE A 42 -6.90 3.52 4.24
N ASP A 43 -6.66 3.92 3.00
CA ASP A 43 -5.30 3.96 2.42
C ASP A 43 -4.73 5.37 2.38
N ALA A 44 -5.56 6.39 2.58
CA ALA A 44 -5.17 7.78 2.67
C ALA A 44 -6.21 8.58 3.46
N LEU A 45 -5.74 9.51 4.29
CA LEU A 45 -6.59 10.44 5.02
C LEU A 45 -6.25 11.88 4.60
N ILE A 46 -7.22 12.61 4.07
CA ILE A 46 -7.13 14.04 3.80
C ILE A 46 -8.01 14.77 4.80
N VAL A 47 -7.46 15.73 5.56
CA VAL A 47 -8.20 16.42 6.64
C VAL A 47 -8.10 17.91 6.46
N ASP A 48 -9.25 18.57 6.49
CA ASP A 48 -9.35 20.03 6.54
C ASP A 48 -9.08 20.57 7.97
N CYS A 49 -8.02 21.37 8.10
CA CYS A 49 -7.67 22.02 9.35
C CYS A 49 -8.63 23.14 9.76
N ASP A 50 -9.40 23.69 8.83
CA ASP A 50 -10.33 24.79 9.11
C ASP A 50 -11.64 24.27 9.75
N LEU A 51 -11.85 22.96 9.78
CA LEU A 51 -12.98 22.34 10.46
C LEU A 51 -12.81 22.36 11.98
N GLU A 52 -13.90 22.74 12.65
CA GLU A 52 -14.01 22.64 14.11
C GLU A 52 -13.83 21.18 14.58
N GLY A 53 -13.02 21.00 15.63
CA GLY A 53 -12.75 19.68 16.19
C GLY A 53 -11.61 18.91 15.49
N THR A 54 -11.06 19.39 14.37
CA THR A 54 -9.94 18.72 13.68
C THR A 54 -8.71 18.53 14.58
N ALA A 55 -8.38 19.49 15.44
CA ALA A 55 -7.25 19.36 16.35
C ALA A 55 -7.41 18.18 17.34
N ARG A 56 -8.63 17.92 17.83
CA ARG A 56 -8.95 16.78 18.70
C ARG A 56 -8.93 15.47 17.91
N PHE A 57 -9.49 15.48 16.71
CA PHE A 57 -9.49 14.36 15.78
C PHE A 57 -8.06 13.90 15.45
N LEU A 58 -7.19 14.80 15.01
CA LEU A 58 -5.79 14.50 14.69
C LEU A 58 -5.01 13.97 15.90
N ARG A 59 -5.26 14.51 17.10
CA ARG A 59 -4.64 14.02 18.34
C ARG A 59 -5.03 12.58 18.66
N GLY A 60 -6.31 12.23 18.48
CA GLY A 60 -6.80 10.86 18.64
C GLY A 60 -6.22 9.89 17.62
N LEU A 61 -5.91 10.38 16.41
CA LEU A 61 -5.37 9.57 15.32
C LEU A 61 -3.88 9.25 15.45
N LYS A 62 -3.09 10.10 16.11
CA LYS A 62 -1.64 9.86 16.29
C LYS A 62 -1.32 8.51 16.95
N ASN A 63 -2.20 7.99 17.80
CA ASN A 63 -1.98 6.71 18.45
C ASN A 63 -2.31 5.50 17.53
N GLY A 64 -3.19 5.67 16.54
CA GLY A 64 -3.69 4.58 15.68
C GLY A 64 -3.14 4.58 14.24
N LEU A 65 -2.97 5.74 13.62
CA LEU A 65 -2.50 5.85 12.23
C LEU A 65 -0.99 5.58 12.09
N MET A 66 -0.20 5.91 13.12
CA MET A 66 1.26 5.70 13.12
C MET A 66 1.64 4.21 13.06
N GLN A 67 0.74 3.31 13.50
CA GLN A 67 0.96 1.87 13.41
C GLN A 67 0.69 1.31 12.00
N ASN A 68 -0.12 1.99 11.18
CA ASN A 68 -0.60 1.48 9.89
C ASN A 68 0.06 2.15 8.68
N SER A 69 0.96 3.13 8.86
CA SER A 69 1.67 3.85 7.79
C SER A 69 0.74 4.43 6.71
N VAL A 70 -0.43 4.95 7.12
CA VAL A 70 -1.39 5.57 6.20
C VAL A 70 -0.94 7.01 5.92
N PRO A 71 -0.74 7.43 4.65
CA PRO A 71 -0.41 8.81 4.33
C PRO A 71 -1.49 9.77 4.83
N LEU A 72 -1.07 10.77 5.61
CA LEU A 72 -1.91 11.86 6.13
C LEU A 72 -1.66 13.12 5.32
N ILE A 73 -2.70 13.68 4.73
CA ILE A 73 -2.65 14.93 3.97
C ILE A 73 -3.49 15.96 4.70
N ILE A 74 -2.94 17.16 4.91
CA ILE A 74 -3.64 18.26 5.59
C ILE A 74 -4.02 19.34 4.58
N LEU A 75 -5.27 19.79 4.59
CA LEU A 75 -5.71 21.01 3.91
C LEU A 75 -5.58 22.17 4.90
N SER A 76 -4.85 23.21 4.54
CA SER A 76 -4.62 24.36 5.41
C SER A 76 -4.87 25.67 4.67
N GLY A 77 -5.70 26.53 5.26
CA GLY A 77 -5.69 27.96 4.96
C GLY A 77 -4.40 28.64 5.44
N SER A 78 -4.28 29.94 5.16
CA SER A 78 -3.11 30.79 5.46
C SER A 78 -2.71 30.86 6.94
N SER A 79 -3.51 30.32 7.86
CA SER A 79 -3.35 30.40 9.32
C SER A 79 -2.74 29.16 9.98
N CYS A 80 -2.54 28.03 9.30
CA CYS A 80 -2.09 26.77 9.94
C CYS A 80 -0.69 26.29 9.53
N ARG A 81 0.28 27.20 9.29
CA ARG A 81 1.69 26.81 9.04
C ARG A 81 2.44 26.33 10.29
N SER A 82 2.04 26.75 11.49
CA SER A 82 2.90 26.71 12.69
C SER A 82 2.90 25.39 13.49
N ASN A 83 2.30 24.29 13.02
CA ASN A 83 2.32 23.02 13.77
C ASN A 83 2.28 21.76 12.89
N LEU A 84 2.79 21.85 11.66
CA LEU A 84 2.71 20.81 10.64
C LEU A 84 3.52 19.56 11.00
N GLU A 85 4.77 19.74 11.43
CA GLU A 85 5.67 18.67 11.86
C GLU A 85 5.16 17.98 13.13
N ALA A 86 4.57 18.77 14.05
CA ALA A 86 3.93 18.23 15.24
C ALA A 86 2.72 17.34 14.89
N LYS A 87 2.05 17.54 13.75
CA LYS A 87 0.82 16.81 13.39
C LYS A 87 1.06 15.49 12.63
N GLY A 88 2.30 15.19 12.21
CA GLY A 88 2.64 13.94 11.51
C GLY A 88 2.08 13.86 10.07
N ALA A 89 1.86 15.02 9.44
CA ALA A 89 1.40 15.09 8.06
C ALA A 89 2.50 14.63 7.09
N THR A 90 2.11 13.87 6.07
CA THR A 90 2.98 13.47 4.96
C THR A 90 3.01 14.53 3.86
N PHE A 91 1.86 15.14 3.58
CA PHE A 91 1.71 16.20 2.57
C PHE A 91 0.76 17.29 3.07
N VAL A 92 0.89 18.48 2.50
CA VAL A 92 0.02 19.62 2.83
C VAL A 92 -0.47 20.31 1.57
N PHE A 93 -1.75 20.63 1.56
CA PHE A 93 -2.39 21.49 0.58
C PHE A 93 -2.56 22.88 1.18
N GLU A 94 -2.16 23.87 0.39
CA GLU A 94 -2.44 25.27 0.68
C GLU A 94 -3.75 25.63 0.00
N LYS A 95 -4.67 26.21 0.77
CA LYS A 95 -5.94 26.68 0.21
C LYS A 95 -5.75 28.08 -0.41
N PRO A 96 -6.40 28.39 -1.54
CA PRO A 96 -7.30 27.53 -2.31
C PRO A 96 -6.56 26.44 -3.10
N ILE A 97 -7.11 25.23 -3.14
CA ILE A 97 -6.47 24.09 -3.83
C ILE A 97 -6.58 24.28 -5.34
N SER A 98 -5.46 24.53 -6.00
CA SER A 98 -5.40 24.51 -7.47
C SER A 98 -5.36 23.06 -7.99
N VAL A 99 -5.88 22.85 -9.21
CA VAL A 99 -5.80 21.55 -9.89
C VAL A 99 -4.35 21.10 -10.05
N GLU A 100 -3.44 22.03 -10.38
CA GLU A 100 -2.01 21.76 -10.54
C GLU A 100 -1.38 21.27 -9.23
N GLN A 101 -1.67 21.92 -8.11
CA GLN A 101 -1.20 21.52 -6.80
C GLN A 101 -1.77 20.15 -6.42
N ALA A 102 -3.07 19.93 -6.64
CA ALA A 102 -3.73 18.65 -6.41
C ALA A 102 -3.07 17.52 -7.20
N VAL A 103 -2.86 17.70 -8.50
CA VAL A 103 -2.19 16.72 -9.36
C VAL A 103 -0.77 16.45 -8.88
N HIS A 104 0.03 17.48 -8.60
CA HIS A 104 1.43 17.32 -8.18
C HIS A 104 1.53 16.55 -6.86
N THR A 105 0.79 16.98 -5.83
CA THR A 105 0.84 16.39 -4.50
C THR A 105 0.24 14.98 -4.47
N LEU A 106 -0.91 14.75 -5.13
CA LEU A 106 -1.54 13.43 -5.15
C LEU A 106 -0.76 12.44 -6.02
N SER A 107 -0.11 12.89 -7.08
CA SER A 107 0.79 12.03 -7.86
C SER A 107 2.01 11.61 -7.05
N ALA A 108 2.57 12.50 -6.22
CA ALA A 108 3.64 12.17 -5.29
C ALA A 108 3.17 11.20 -4.19
N ALA A 109 1.94 11.39 -3.68
CA ALA A 109 1.35 10.53 -2.67
C ALA A 109 0.90 9.17 -3.23
N ARG A 110 0.63 9.05 -4.54
CA ARG A 110 0.04 7.86 -5.18
C ARG A 110 0.73 6.57 -4.77
N ASN A 111 2.07 6.53 -4.83
CA ASN A 111 2.82 5.31 -4.51
C ASN A 111 2.65 4.92 -3.04
N MET A 112 2.56 5.89 -2.12
CA MET A 112 2.32 5.62 -0.70
C MET A 112 0.90 5.08 -0.46
N ILE A 113 -0.08 5.65 -1.14
CA ILE A 113 -1.49 5.20 -1.08
C ILE A 113 -1.60 3.77 -1.62
N LEU A 114 -0.97 3.49 -2.76
CA LEU A 114 -0.99 2.17 -3.38
C LEU A 114 -0.17 1.15 -2.62
N ASP A 115 0.98 1.52 -2.05
CA ASP A 115 1.72 0.63 -1.16
C ASP A 115 0.85 0.26 0.04
N GLY A 116 0.08 1.21 0.59
CA GLY A 116 -0.95 0.96 1.59
C GLY A 116 -1.87 -0.22 1.22
N ARG A 117 -2.46 -0.16 0.02
CA ARG A 117 -3.39 -1.17 -0.54
C ARG A 117 -2.71 -2.48 -0.89
N LEU A 118 -1.55 -2.41 -1.55
CA LEU A 118 -0.87 -3.55 -2.13
C LEU A 118 -0.08 -4.36 -1.10
N ARG A 119 0.19 -3.81 0.09
CA ARG A 119 0.85 -4.53 1.19
C ARG A 119 0.22 -5.90 1.49
N TYR A 120 -1.10 -6.02 1.39
CA TYR A 120 -1.83 -7.26 1.66
C TYR A 120 -2.49 -7.86 0.42
N HIS A 121 -2.46 -7.17 -0.72
CA HIS A 121 -3.00 -7.71 -1.96
C HIS A 121 -2.17 -8.93 -2.40
N ARG A 122 -2.87 -10.03 -2.70
CA ARG A 122 -2.27 -11.26 -3.22
C ARG A 122 -2.87 -11.57 -4.58
N GLN A 123 -2.10 -11.34 -5.63
CA GLN A 123 -2.49 -11.71 -6.98
C GLN A 123 -2.42 -13.23 -7.13
N ALA A 124 -3.52 -13.87 -7.51
CA ALA A 124 -3.55 -15.29 -7.84
C ALA A 124 -2.79 -15.54 -9.16
N LEU A 125 -1.85 -16.48 -9.15
CA LEU A 125 -0.99 -16.80 -10.28
C LEU A 125 -0.63 -18.28 -10.25
N ASP A 126 -0.63 -18.93 -11.41
CA ASP A 126 -0.06 -20.27 -11.59
C ASP A 126 1.10 -20.19 -12.58
N VAL A 127 2.31 -20.06 -12.05
CA VAL A 127 3.55 -20.01 -12.84
C VAL A 127 4.61 -20.90 -12.21
N PRO A 128 5.49 -21.53 -13.01
CA PRO A 128 6.56 -22.37 -12.49
C PRO A 128 7.58 -21.52 -11.71
N VAL A 129 8.01 -22.06 -10.58
CA VAL A 129 8.97 -21.45 -9.66
C VAL A 129 10.14 -22.41 -9.43
N SER A 130 11.36 -21.88 -9.54
CA SER A 130 12.58 -22.58 -9.16
C SER A 130 13.05 -22.11 -7.79
N LEU A 131 13.22 -23.06 -6.87
CA LEU A 131 13.71 -22.83 -5.52
C LEU A 131 15.12 -23.41 -5.39
N THR A 132 15.98 -22.72 -4.64
CA THR A 132 17.28 -23.24 -4.21
C THR A 132 17.45 -23.03 -2.71
N TYR A 133 17.79 -24.09 -1.98
CA TYR A 133 17.94 -24.06 -0.52
C TYR A 133 19.07 -24.98 -0.03
N GLY A 134 19.57 -24.72 1.19
CA GLY A 134 20.67 -25.49 1.80
C GLY A 134 21.93 -25.54 0.93
N SER A 135 22.56 -26.72 0.84
CA SER A 135 23.76 -27.02 0.03
C SER A 135 23.48 -27.03 -1.49
N ARG A 136 22.77 -26.01 -2.01
CA ARG A 136 22.36 -25.83 -3.41
C ARG A 136 21.38 -26.88 -3.95
N ARG A 137 20.53 -27.46 -3.09
CA ARG A 137 19.42 -28.30 -3.54
C ARG A 137 18.44 -27.46 -4.35
N ARG A 138 18.06 -27.94 -5.54
CA ARG A 138 17.12 -27.26 -6.44
C ARG A 138 15.79 -27.99 -6.43
N LEU A 139 14.71 -27.23 -6.38
CA LEU A 139 13.35 -27.76 -6.32
C LEU A 139 12.45 -26.98 -7.27
N LYS A 140 11.55 -27.68 -7.95
CA LYS A 140 10.47 -27.07 -8.73
C LYS A 140 9.22 -26.96 -7.86
N ALA A 141 8.55 -25.82 -7.97
CA ALA A 141 7.29 -25.52 -7.31
C ALA A 141 6.40 -24.73 -8.27
N HIS A 142 5.13 -24.56 -7.91
CA HIS A 142 4.21 -23.68 -8.59
C HIS A 142 3.86 -22.50 -7.70
N LEU A 143 3.89 -21.29 -8.24
CA LEU A 143 3.31 -20.13 -7.59
C LEU A 143 1.80 -20.34 -7.50
N MET A 144 1.18 -19.92 -6.40
CA MET A 144 -0.28 -19.88 -6.26
C MET A 144 -0.78 -18.45 -6.11
N ASN A 145 -0.01 -17.64 -5.37
CA ASN A 145 -0.29 -16.23 -5.21
C ASN A 145 0.98 -15.44 -4.88
N LEU A 146 0.95 -14.15 -5.20
CA LEU A 146 2.08 -13.24 -5.08
C LEU A 146 1.64 -11.90 -4.47
N SER A 147 2.46 -11.39 -3.55
CA SER A 147 2.29 -10.07 -2.93
C SER A 147 3.63 -9.32 -2.93
N GLN A 148 3.62 -8.05 -2.53
CA GLN A 148 4.86 -7.27 -2.39
C GLN A 148 5.85 -7.89 -1.39
N GLY A 149 5.34 -8.56 -0.34
CA GLY A 149 6.14 -9.07 0.78
C GLY A 149 6.41 -10.58 0.77
N GLY A 150 5.83 -11.33 -0.16
CA GLY A 150 5.97 -12.78 -0.18
C GLY A 150 5.12 -13.47 -1.22
N MET A 151 5.20 -14.79 -1.24
CA MET A 151 4.48 -15.65 -2.16
C MET A 151 3.94 -16.92 -1.49
N GLY A 152 2.85 -17.44 -2.01
CA GLY A 152 2.36 -18.78 -1.71
C GLY A 152 2.73 -19.71 -2.84
N ILE A 153 3.28 -20.88 -2.52
CA ILE A 153 3.71 -21.87 -3.49
C ILE A 153 3.10 -23.24 -3.17
N ARG A 154 2.96 -24.07 -4.20
CA ARG A 154 2.70 -25.50 -4.09
C ARG A 154 3.95 -26.28 -4.47
N VAL A 155 4.34 -27.21 -3.62
CA VAL A 155 5.59 -27.96 -3.75
C VAL A 155 5.38 -29.40 -3.29
N GLN A 156 5.87 -30.35 -4.08
CA GLN A 156 5.70 -31.78 -3.76
C GLN A 156 6.60 -32.25 -2.61
N GLN A 157 7.75 -31.58 -2.42
CA GLN A 157 8.72 -31.93 -1.38
C GLN A 157 8.58 -31.02 -0.16
N LEU A 158 8.72 -31.61 1.01
CA LEU A 158 8.58 -30.90 2.28
C LEU A 158 9.78 -29.97 2.53
N LEU A 159 9.55 -28.65 2.43
CA LEU A 159 10.56 -27.64 2.76
C LEU A 159 10.69 -27.47 4.28
N PRO A 160 11.91 -27.39 4.84
CA PRO A 160 12.08 -27.04 6.25
C PRO A 160 11.56 -25.63 6.55
N ILE A 161 10.84 -25.47 7.66
CA ILE A 161 10.38 -24.15 8.15
C ILE A 161 11.60 -23.32 8.53
N THR A 162 11.49 -21.98 8.46
CA THR A 162 12.56 -20.99 8.72
C THR A 162 13.80 -21.14 7.83
N CYS A 163 13.79 -22.02 6.83
CA CYS A 163 14.88 -22.18 5.89
C CYS A 163 14.98 -20.99 4.92
N ALA A 164 16.19 -20.48 4.74
CA ALA A 164 16.49 -19.50 3.71
C ALA A 164 16.42 -20.13 2.32
N VAL A 165 15.69 -19.48 1.42
CA VAL A 165 15.45 -19.95 0.05
C VAL A 165 15.76 -18.83 -0.94
N ARG A 166 16.42 -19.19 -2.05
CA ARG A 166 16.50 -18.35 -3.24
C ARG A 166 15.44 -18.81 -4.22
N VAL A 167 14.62 -17.86 -4.67
CA VAL A 167 13.48 -18.14 -5.54
C VAL A 167 13.67 -17.43 -6.87
N SER A 168 13.33 -18.12 -7.95
CA SER A 168 13.40 -17.61 -9.32
C SER A 168 12.10 -17.93 -10.06
N PHE A 169 11.45 -16.92 -10.62
CA PHE A 169 10.18 -17.07 -11.34
C PHE A 169 10.01 -15.95 -12.38
N ALA A 170 9.16 -16.15 -13.38
CA ALA A 170 8.83 -15.14 -14.38
C ALA A 170 7.51 -14.44 -14.00
N LEU A 171 7.42 -13.13 -14.25
CA LEU A 171 6.16 -12.40 -14.15
C LEU A 171 5.46 -12.46 -15.53
N PRO A 172 4.16 -12.81 -15.59
CA PRO A 172 3.41 -12.77 -16.84
C PRO A 172 3.51 -11.42 -17.54
N GLY A 173 3.77 -11.43 -18.84
CA GLY A 173 3.89 -10.21 -19.66
C GLY A 173 5.19 -9.41 -19.46
N THR A 174 6.16 -9.91 -18.68
CA THR A 174 7.51 -9.32 -18.61
C THR A 174 8.55 -10.24 -19.27
N ARG A 175 9.66 -9.65 -19.74
CA ARG A 175 10.77 -10.40 -20.36
C ARG A 175 11.82 -10.89 -19.34
N GLY A 176 11.64 -10.56 -18.06
CA GLY A 176 12.63 -10.77 -17.01
C GLY A 176 12.30 -11.95 -16.10
N CYS A 177 13.34 -12.55 -15.52
CA CYS A 177 13.19 -13.47 -14.41
C CYS A 177 13.40 -12.72 -13.09
N MET A 178 12.42 -12.79 -12.21
CA MET A 178 12.49 -12.30 -10.85
C MET A 178 13.33 -13.24 -10.00
N LYS A 179 14.25 -12.66 -9.21
CA LYS A 179 15.09 -13.37 -8.25
C LYS A 179 14.95 -12.72 -6.89
N VAL A 180 14.54 -13.49 -5.89
CA VAL A 180 14.30 -13.01 -4.53
C VAL A 180 14.88 -13.97 -3.50
N GLN A 181 15.30 -13.43 -2.37
CA GLN A 181 15.65 -14.22 -1.19
C GLN A 181 14.49 -14.16 -0.19
N GLY A 182 14.18 -15.30 0.40
CA GLY A 182 13.10 -15.39 1.38
C GLY A 182 13.34 -16.47 2.41
N VAL A 183 12.40 -16.58 3.34
CA VAL A 183 12.32 -17.67 4.31
C VAL A 183 10.95 -18.34 4.24
N VAL A 184 10.94 -19.65 4.44
CA VAL A 184 9.70 -20.41 4.58
C VAL A 184 9.03 -20.00 5.89
N ALA A 185 7.91 -19.29 5.78
CA ALA A 185 7.15 -18.76 6.91
C ALA A 185 6.16 -19.78 7.48
N TRP A 186 5.57 -20.60 6.62
CA TRP A 186 4.65 -21.67 7.00
C TRP A 186 4.59 -22.74 5.90
N ARG A 187 4.07 -23.91 6.27
CA ARG A 187 3.73 -25.00 5.35
C ARG A 187 2.51 -25.74 5.88
N ASP A 188 1.73 -26.34 5.00
CA ASP A 188 0.64 -27.24 5.37
C ASP A 188 0.93 -28.70 4.99
N LYS A 189 0.00 -29.59 5.33
CA LYS A 189 0.09 -31.03 5.01
C LYS A 189 -0.23 -31.34 3.55
N GLN A 190 -0.74 -30.37 2.79
CA GLN A 190 -1.17 -30.52 1.40
C GLN A 190 -0.06 -30.14 0.41
N GLY A 191 1.13 -29.79 0.91
CA GLY A 191 2.27 -29.38 0.10
C GLY A 191 2.24 -27.90 -0.30
N ASN A 192 1.42 -27.08 0.35
CA ASN A 192 1.49 -25.64 0.19
C ASN A 192 2.47 -25.03 1.20
N ALA A 193 3.17 -23.99 0.78
CA ALA A 193 4.09 -23.25 1.64
C ALA A 193 4.03 -21.75 1.36
N GLY A 194 4.22 -20.95 2.42
CA GLY A 194 4.39 -19.51 2.32
C GLY A 194 5.85 -19.13 2.42
N ILE A 195 6.34 -18.32 1.48
CA ILE A 195 7.66 -17.73 1.52
C ILE A 195 7.52 -16.23 1.76
N ARG A 196 8.14 -15.73 2.84
CA ARG A 196 8.28 -14.30 3.11
C ARG A 196 9.57 -13.79 2.49
N PHE A 197 9.52 -12.70 1.76
CA PHE A 197 10.70 -12.07 1.20
C PHE A 197 11.53 -11.43 2.32
N VAL A 198 12.84 -11.63 2.24
CA VAL A 198 13.83 -11.04 3.17
C VAL A 198 14.63 -9.99 2.43
N GLU A 199 15.07 -10.33 1.21
CA GLU A 199 15.89 -9.43 0.41
C GLU A 199 15.42 -9.48 -1.06
N ILE A 200 15.18 -8.29 -1.58
CA ILE A 200 14.87 -8.05 -2.98
C ILE A 200 15.64 -6.81 -3.41
N ASN A 201 16.37 -6.89 -4.52
CA ASN A 201 17.10 -5.73 -5.03
C ASN A 201 16.09 -4.63 -5.45
N HIS A 202 16.52 -3.36 -5.40
CA HIS A 202 15.64 -2.22 -5.66
C HIS A 202 14.94 -2.27 -7.02
N ARG A 203 15.64 -2.72 -8.07
CA ARG A 203 15.08 -2.83 -9.43
C ARG A 203 13.96 -3.85 -9.49
N SER A 204 14.20 -5.06 -8.98
CA SER A 204 13.19 -6.13 -8.89
C SER A 204 12.03 -5.74 -7.98
N LYS A 205 12.28 -5.04 -6.87
CA LYS A 205 11.20 -4.54 -6.01
C LYS A 205 10.28 -3.60 -6.76
N ARG A 206 10.86 -2.65 -7.50
CA ARG A 206 10.09 -1.70 -8.33
C ARG A 206 9.34 -2.41 -9.46
N GLU A 207 9.97 -3.38 -10.12
CA GLU A 207 9.31 -4.17 -11.16
C GLU A 207 8.12 -4.97 -10.61
N LEU A 208 8.29 -5.64 -9.46
CA LEU A 208 7.22 -6.35 -8.78
C LEU A 208 6.06 -5.43 -8.41
N GLN A 209 6.37 -4.26 -7.85
CA GLN A 209 5.37 -3.27 -7.46
C GLN A 209 4.58 -2.78 -8.67
N LEU A 210 5.25 -2.34 -9.73
CA LEU A 210 4.59 -1.87 -10.96
C LEU A 210 3.75 -2.97 -11.61
N TRP A 211 4.23 -4.21 -11.57
CA TRP A 211 3.47 -5.34 -12.11
C TRP A 211 2.22 -5.62 -11.28
N LEU A 212 2.32 -5.65 -9.94
CA LEU A 212 1.18 -5.83 -9.04
C LEU A 212 0.17 -4.68 -9.16
N GLU A 213 0.64 -3.43 -9.30
CA GLU A 213 -0.23 -2.28 -9.57
C GLU A 213 -1.04 -2.50 -10.85
N ARG A 214 -0.40 -2.93 -11.94
CA ARG A 214 -1.11 -3.20 -13.20
C ARG A 214 -2.16 -4.29 -13.05
N GLN A 215 -1.83 -5.40 -12.39
CA GLN A 215 -2.80 -6.48 -12.18
C GLN A 215 -3.98 -6.02 -11.33
N TYR A 216 -3.73 -5.20 -10.31
CA TYR A 216 -4.76 -4.68 -9.42
C TYR A 216 -5.80 -3.83 -10.16
N PHE A 217 -5.40 -3.03 -11.15
CA PHE A 217 -6.31 -2.19 -11.93
C PHE A 217 -6.90 -2.88 -13.17
N THR A 218 -6.49 -4.13 -13.47
CA THR A 218 -7.04 -4.88 -14.61
C THR A 218 -8.33 -5.65 -14.23
N HIS A 219 -8.73 -5.59 -12.96
CA HIS A 219 -9.98 -6.15 -12.42
C HIS A 219 -10.83 -5.04 -11.82
#